data_AF-A0A926CKH5-F1
#
_entry.id   AF-A0A926CKH5-F1
#
_cell.length_a   1.000
_cell.length_b   1.000
_cell.length_c   1.000
_cell.angle_alpha   90.00
_cell.angle_beta   90.00
_cell.angle_gamma   90.00
#
_symmetry.space_group_name_H-M   'P 1'
#
loop_
_entity.id
_entity.type
_entity.pdbx_description
1 polymer ?
#
loop_
_entity_poly.entity_id
_entity_poly.type
_entity_poly.pdbx_seq_one_letter_code
_entity_poly.pdbx_strand_id
1 'polypeptide(L)'
;MKTPYVSELQPNQTFTATLLVQQKEIRQKKTGEPYLSMILCDRTGELDARMWDNVAEVMETFERDDFLRVRGLLQVHHNRLQIAVHKLQKQPMETVDYVDFFPSSERNPDEMYAELRAFVSAIGNDYLRSLASAIIEDPAIQQRLRVAPAARNVHHAFLGGLLEHTLSMCVLAKLIGTHYKNIDLDLLMTGVVLHDIGKVSELTYDRTFGYSDDGQLLGHIVMGLQIINDKIRGIEGFPPRLRTLIGHMILSHHGELEYGSPKVPLFPEALLLHHIDNLDSRMECMRALVHKDRQVEGCWTSYNNILERSVLKKARYLNEPVDEPVRVAETRTPPPPAAPRTPHGTVFADKLLGALRSGR
;
A
#
# COMPACT_ATOMS: atom_id res chain seq x y z
N MET A 1 16.67 16.05 -5.86
CA MET A 1 15.99 16.59 -4.66
C MET A 1 15.45 17.97 -4.93
N LYS A 2 14.12 18.07 -5.01
CA LYS A 2 13.38 19.31 -5.16
C LYS A 2 13.37 20.12 -3.87
N THR A 3 13.05 21.40 -4.00
CA THR A 3 12.73 22.28 -2.86
C THR A 3 11.76 23.38 -3.30
N PRO A 4 10.78 23.78 -2.47
CA PRO A 4 10.40 23.17 -1.19
C PRO A 4 9.53 21.90 -1.36
N TYR A 5 9.50 21.06 -0.32
CA TYR A 5 8.51 19.98 -0.17
C TYR A 5 7.21 20.47 0.47
N VAL A 6 6.11 19.73 0.29
CA VAL A 6 4.79 20.03 0.88
C VAL A 6 4.89 20.20 2.41
N SER A 7 5.63 19.34 3.10
CA SER A 7 5.81 19.43 4.55
C SER A 7 6.58 20.67 5.03
N GLU A 8 7.27 21.36 4.13
CA GLU A 8 8.08 22.55 4.43
C GLU A 8 7.30 23.85 4.20
N LEU A 9 6.14 23.79 3.53
CA LEU A 9 5.34 24.97 3.20
C LEU A 9 4.71 25.58 4.46
N GLN A 10 4.80 26.91 4.54
CA GLN A 10 4.27 27.68 5.67
C GLN A 10 2.94 28.35 5.29
N PRO A 11 1.94 28.36 6.20
CA PRO A 11 0.69 29.09 5.96
C PRO A 11 0.93 30.58 5.72
N ASN A 12 0.10 31.17 4.87
CA ASN A 12 0.11 32.58 4.48
C ASN A 12 1.40 33.04 3.77
N GLN A 13 2.14 32.12 3.16
CA GLN A 13 3.32 32.44 2.36
C GLN A 13 3.15 32.04 0.89
N THR A 14 3.67 32.87 -0.01
CA THR A 14 3.78 32.51 -1.41
C THR A 14 4.97 31.59 -1.61
N PHE A 15 4.79 30.54 -2.41
CA PHE A 15 5.85 29.60 -2.75
C PHE A 15 5.90 29.35 -4.25
N THR A 16 6.98 28.73 -4.70
CA THR A 16 7.06 28.11 -6.02
C THR A 16 7.66 26.73 -5.85
N ALA A 17 6.91 25.69 -6.19
CA ALA A 17 7.31 24.30 -6.04
C ALA A 17 6.86 23.46 -7.23
N THR A 18 7.59 22.38 -7.51
CA THR A 18 7.11 21.35 -8.43
C THR A 18 6.28 20.35 -7.63
N LEU A 19 5.06 20.07 -8.10
CA LEU A 19 4.08 19.17 -7.46
C LEU A 19 3.48 18.22 -8.51
N LEU A 20 3.10 17.02 -8.09
CA LEU A 20 2.40 16.04 -8.92
C LEU A 20 0.88 16.28 -8.87
N VAL A 21 0.21 16.19 -10.01
CA VAL A 21 -1.25 16.29 -10.09
C VAL A 21 -1.89 14.94 -9.79
N GLN A 22 -2.38 14.75 -8.57
CA GLN A 22 -3.07 13.52 -8.17
C GLN A 22 -4.53 13.50 -8.67
N GLN A 23 -5.18 14.66 -8.67
CA GLN A 23 -6.55 14.85 -9.15
C GLN A 23 -6.69 16.20 -9.84
N LYS A 24 -7.48 16.24 -10.91
CA LYS A 24 -7.86 17.44 -11.66
C LYS A 24 -9.34 17.38 -11.97
N GLU A 25 -10.05 18.43 -11.63
CA GLU A 25 -11.46 18.63 -11.98
C GLU A 25 -11.67 20.07 -12.43
N ILE A 26 -12.36 20.24 -13.55
CA ILE A 26 -12.83 21.55 -14.01
C ILE A 26 -14.26 21.71 -13.46
N ARG A 27 -14.44 22.69 -12.58
CA ARG A 27 -15.73 23.01 -11.97
C ARG A 27 -16.18 24.40 -12.38
N GLN A 28 -17.46 24.70 -12.24
CA GLN A 28 -18.00 26.03 -12.54
C GLN A 28 -18.18 26.85 -11.27
N LYS A 29 -17.80 28.13 -11.32
CA LYS A 29 -18.16 29.12 -10.32
C LYS A 29 -19.67 29.37 -10.38
N LYS A 30 -20.22 30.01 -9.35
CA LYS A 30 -21.62 30.48 -9.38
C LYS A 30 -21.91 31.44 -10.55
N THR A 31 -20.87 32.09 -11.07
CA THR A 31 -20.92 33.01 -12.23
C THR A 31 -20.87 32.28 -13.58
N GLY A 32 -20.70 30.95 -13.61
CA GLY A 32 -20.60 30.13 -14.82
C GLY A 32 -19.17 29.96 -15.35
N GLU A 33 -18.22 30.80 -14.94
CA GLU A 33 -16.82 30.68 -15.31
C GLU A 33 -16.17 29.40 -14.74
N PRO A 34 -15.25 28.74 -15.46
CA PRO A 34 -14.56 27.57 -14.95
C PRO A 34 -13.51 27.94 -13.88
N TYR A 35 -13.29 27.02 -12.94
CA TYR A 35 -12.16 27.01 -12.02
C TYR A 35 -11.58 25.61 -11.89
N LEU A 36 -10.28 25.52 -11.60
CA LEU A 36 -9.62 24.23 -11.38
C LEU A 36 -9.68 23.84 -9.91
N SER A 37 -10.13 22.61 -9.70
CA SER A 37 -10.10 21.88 -8.45
C SER A 37 -9.07 20.77 -8.58
N MET A 38 -7.99 20.84 -7.80
CA MET A 38 -6.90 19.88 -7.90
C MET A 38 -6.51 19.35 -6.53
N ILE A 39 -5.93 18.15 -6.52
CA ILE A 39 -5.12 17.67 -5.40
C ILE A 39 -3.69 17.57 -5.92
N LEU A 40 -2.78 18.30 -5.28
CA LEU A 40 -1.38 18.37 -5.63
C LEU A 40 -0.56 17.74 -4.52
N CYS A 41 0.41 16.88 -4.86
CA CYS A 41 1.16 16.13 -3.87
C CYS A 41 2.65 16.02 -4.20
N ASP A 42 3.38 15.57 -3.18
CA ASP A 42 4.70 14.99 -3.28
C ASP A 42 4.89 13.90 -2.22
N ARG A 43 6.12 13.37 -2.07
CA ARG A 43 6.39 12.28 -1.12
C ARG A 43 6.09 12.61 0.34
N THR A 44 5.99 13.90 0.69
CA THR A 44 5.81 14.39 2.07
C THR A 44 4.36 14.75 2.40
N GLY A 45 3.48 14.87 1.40
CA GLY A 45 2.07 15.14 1.64
C GLY A 45 1.28 15.54 0.40
N GLU A 46 -0.03 15.72 0.60
CA GLU A 46 -0.99 16.17 -0.40
C GLU A 46 -1.72 17.44 0.08
N LEU A 47 -2.04 18.32 -0.85
CA LEU A 47 -2.74 19.58 -0.59
C LEU A 47 -3.86 19.80 -1.61
N ASP A 48 -5.01 20.24 -1.11
CA ASP A 48 -6.07 20.83 -1.94
C ASP A 48 -5.51 22.06 -2.66
N ALA A 49 -5.78 22.19 -3.96
CA ALA A 49 -5.36 23.34 -4.75
C ALA A 49 -6.52 23.88 -5.61
N ARG A 50 -6.63 25.21 -5.66
CA ARG A 50 -7.67 25.91 -6.42
C ARG A 50 -7.04 26.98 -7.30
N MET A 51 -7.39 26.99 -8.59
CA MET A 51 -7.04 28.08 -9.51
C MET A 51 -8.32 28.72 -10.02
N TRP A 52 -8.49 30.01 -9.74
CA TRP A 52 -9.71 30.75 -10.04
C TRP A 52 -9.60 31.57 -11.32
N ASP A 53 -8.40 32.06 -11.64
CA ASP A 53 -8.12 32.98 -12.74
C ASP A 53 -7.24 32.30 -13.79
N ASN A 54 -7.27 32.80 -15.03
CA ASN A 54 -6.48 32.29 -16.17
C ASN A 54 -6.65 30.78 -16.44
N VAL A 55 -7.79 30.21 -16.03
CA VAL A 55 -8.07 28.76 -16.12
C VAL A 55 -8.11 28.31 -17.58
N ALA A 56 -8.74 29.09 -18.46
CA ALA A 56 -8.87 28.79 -19.87
C ALA A 56 -7.50 28.63 -20.58
N GLU A 57 -6.46 29.30 -20.10
CA GLU A 57 -5.12 29.23 -20.70
C GLU A 57 -4.38 27.92 -20.36
N VAL A 58 -4.74 27.29 -19.23
CA VAL A 58 -3.95 26.18 -18.68
C VAL A 58 -4.74 24.87 -18.57
N MET A 59 -6.07 24.92 -18.59
CA MET A 59 -6.93 23.76 -18.31
C MET A 59 -6.76 22.60 -19.29
N GLU A 60 -6.25 22.84 -20.50
CA GLU A 60 -5.96 21.79 -21.50
C GLU A 60 -4.46 21.46 -21.62
N THR A 61 -3.60 22.14 -20.84
CA THR A 61 -2.13 22.03 -21.00
C THR A 61 -1.49 20.91 -20.19
N PHE A 62 -2.24 20.33 -19.25
CA PHE A 62 -1.80 19.26 -18.38
C PHE A 62 -2.98 18.38 -17.99
N GLU A 63 -2.70 17.15 -17.61
CA GLU A 63 -3.69 16.22 -17.08
C GLU A 63 -3.29 15.70 -15.71
N ARG A 64 -4.16 14.86 -15.15
CA ARG A 64 -3.79 14.00 -14.03
C ARG A 64 -2.46 13.28 -14.35
N ASP A 65 -1.65 13.12 -13.30
CA ASP A 65 -0.32 12.52 -13.30
C ASP A 65 0.81 13.32 -13.98
N ASP A 66 0.53 14.57 -14.38
CA ASP A 66 1.59 15.49 -14.81
C ASP A 66 2.26 16.19 -13.62
N PHE A 67 3.51 16.60 -13.82
CA PHE A 67 4.24 17.44 -12.89
C PHE A 67 4.03 18.91 -13.23
N LEU A 68 3.64 19.71 -12.23
CA LEU A 68 3.42 21.14 -12.39
C LEU A 68 4.39 21.92 -11.54
N ARG A 69 5.07 22.91 -12.14
CA ARG A 69 5.69 23.99 -11.40
C ARG A 69 4.60 24.99 -11.04
N VAL A 70 4.25 25.05 -9.77
CA VAL A 70 3.14 25.84 -9.24
C VAL A 70 3.69 27.02 -8.43
N ARG A 71 3.21 28.22 -8.75
CA ARG A 71 3.33 29.40 -7.90
C ARG A 71 1.98 29.70 -7.29
N GLY A 72 1.92 29.75 -5.97
CA GLY A 72 0.67 29.97 -5.25
C GLY A 72 0.90 30.46 -3.83
N LEU A 73 -0.19 30.72 -3.13
CA LEU A 73 -0.25 31.07 -1.72
C LEU A 73 -0.83 29.90 -0.93
N LEU A 74 -0.12 29.40 0.07
CA LEU A 74 -0.69 28.44 1.01
C LEU A 74 -1.58 29.20 2.00
N GLN A 75 -2.85 28.84 2.09
CA GLN A 75 -3.83 29.49 2.97
C GLN A 75 -4.57 28.45 3.80
N VAL A 76 -5.10 28.88 4.96
CA VAL A 76 -5.98 28.05 5.77
C VAL A 76 -7.43 28.35 5.37
N HIS A 77 -8.12 27.37 4.81
CA HIS A 77 -9.52 27.47 4.39
C HIS A 77 -10.34 26.38 5.10
N HIS A 78 -11.34 26.78 5.90
CA HIS A 78 -12.16 25.85 6.72
C HIS A 78 -11.32 24.89 7.57
N ASN A 79 -10.31 25.42 8.26
CA ASN A 79 -9.39 24.66 9.12
C ASN A 79 -8.53 23.60 8.39
N ARG A 80 -8.39 23.72 7.06
CA ARG A 80 -7.50 22.89 6.22
C ARG A 80 -6.57 23.75 5.40
N LEU A 81 -5.35 23.26 5.15
CA LEU A 81 -4.41 23.91 4.25
C LEU A 81 -4.86 23.74 2.80
N GLN A 82 -4.83 24.82 2.03
CA GLN A 82 -5.19 24.86 0.62
C GLN A 82 -4.24 25.79 -0.13
N ILE A 83 -3.87 25.42 -1.35
CA ILE A 83 -3.08 26.25 -2.26
C ILE A 83 -4.04 27.10 -3.10
N ALA A 84 -3.95 28.42 -2.99
CA ALA A 84 -4.46 29.34 -4.01
C ALA A 84 -3.43 29.46 -5.13
N VAL A 85 -3.70 28.85 -6.28
CA VAL A 85 -2.78 28.79 -7.42
C VAL A 85 -2.87 30.08 -8.22
N HIS A 86 -1.75 30.77 -8.38
CA HIS A 86 -1.64 31.98 -9.19
C HIS A 86 -1.14 31.69 -10.61
N LYS A 87 -0.18 30.75 -10.72
CA LYS A 87 0.39 30.34 -12.00
C LYS A 87 0.83 28.88 -11.90
N LEU A 88 0.64 28.13 -12.98
CA LEU A 88 1.13 26.76 -13.10
C LEU A 88 1.74 26.56 -14.48
N GLN A 89 2.68 25.62 -14.59
CA GLN A 89 3.28 25.21 -15.85
C GLN A 89 3.69 23.74 -15.78
N LYS A 90 3.28 22.95 -16.78
CA LYS A 90 3.71 21.56 -16.93
C LYS A 90 5.23 21.46 -17.04
N GLN A 91 5.83 20.54 -16.30
CA GLN A 91 7.24 20.20 -16.36
C GLN A 91 7.44 18.94 -17.22
N PRO A 92 8.50 18.88 -18.05
CA PRO A 92 8.91 17.65 -18.71
C PRO A 92 9.32 16.59 -17.70
N MET A 93 9.01 15.33 -17.97
CA MET A 93 9.29 14.21 -17.06
C MET A 93 10.77 14.02 -16.81
N GLU A 94 11.59 14.29 -17.82
CA GLU A 94 13.05 14.16 -17.79
C GLU A 94 13.70 15.15 -16.81
N THR A 95 12.97 16.19 -16.42
CA THR A 95 13.45 17.20 -15.46
C THR A 95 13.06 16.89 -14.02
N VAL A 96 12.32 15.80 -13.80
CA VAL A 96 11.73 15.43 -12.51
C VAL A 96 12.34 14.14 -11.99
N ASP A 97 12.82 14.19 -10.74
CA ASP A 97 13.25 13.01 -10.01
C ASP A 97 12.05 12.39 -9.27
N TYR A 98 11.65 11.18 -9.67
CA TYR A 98 10.47 10.50 -9.14
C TYR A 98 10.50 10.28 -7.63
N VAL A 99 11.70 10.11 -7.05
CA VAL A 99 11.84 9.90 -5.60
C VAL A 99 11.39 11.11 -4.79
N ASP A 100 11.27 12.29 -5.40
CA ASP A 100 10.76 13.50 -4.76
C ASP A 100 9.22 13.51 -4.62
N PHE A 101 8.51 12.68 -5.38
CA PHE A 101 7.05 12.74 -5.50
C PHE A 101 6.35 11.48 -5.00
N PHE A 102 7.03 10.33 -5.04
CA PHE A 102 6.51 9.07 -4.54
C PHE A 102 7.22 8.67 -3.26
N PRO A 103 6.53 7.98 -2.33
CA PRO A 103 7.21 7.19 -1.31
C PRO A 103 8.29 6.33 -1.97
N SER A 104 9.48 6.28 -1.40
CA SER A 104 10.62 5.51 -1.89
C SER A 104 11.29 4.77 -0.74
N SER A 105 12.03 3.71 -1.07
CA SER A 105 12.85 2.99 -0.09
C SER A 105 13.86 3.94 0.55
N GLU A 106 14.10 3.76 1.85
CA GLU A 106 15.20 4.45 2.54
C GLU A 106 16.58 3.86 2.18
N ARG A 107 16.59 2.68 1.54
CA ARG A 107 17.82 1.97 1.14
C ARG A 107 18.26 2.38 -0.26
N ASN A 108 19.57 2.39 -0.49
CA ASN A 108 20.13 2.69 -1.80
C ASN A 108 19.78 1.57 -2.82
N PRO A 109 19.18 1.88 -3.98
CA PRO A 109 18.80 0.86 -4.97
C PRO A 109 19.97 0.06 -5.53
N ASP A 110 21.15 0.66 -5.71
CA ASP A 110 22.32 -0.03 -6.25
C ASP A 110 22.93 -1.01 -5.23
N GLU A 111 22.94 -0.63 -3.95
CA GLU A 111 23.36 -1.52 -2.84
C GLU A 111 22.41 -2.71 -2.73
N MET A 112 21.10 -2.45 -2.67
CA MET A 112 20.08 -3.50 -2.65
C MET A 112 20.22 -4.45 -3.84
N TYR A 113 20.46 -3.89 -5.03
CA TYR A 113 20.58 -4.70 -6.22
C TYR A 113 21.88 -5.53 -6.23
N ALA A 114 22.97 -5.02 -5.65
CA ALA A 114 24.19 -5.79 -5.45
C ALA A 114 23.98 -6.95 -4.44
N GLU A 115 23.23 -6.73 -3.37
CA GLU A 115 22.83 -7.78 -2.44
C GLU A 115 22.01 -8.88 -3.14
N LEU A 116 21.04 -8.51 -3.99
CA LEU A 116 20.24 -9.47 -4.74
C LEU A 116 21.11 -10.34 -5.66
N ARG A 117 22.08 -9.73 -6.36
CA ARG A 117 23.06 -10.48 -7.15
C ARG A 117 23.87 -11.45 -6.29
N ALA A 118 24.26 -11.04 -5.08
CA ALA A 118 24.98 -11.92 -4.17
C ALA A 118 24.13 -13.14 -3.77
N PHE A 119 22.82 -12.96 -3.47
CA PHE A 119 21.90 -14.07 -3.23
C PHE A 119 21.81 -15.03 -4.42
N VAL A 120 21.61 -14.50 -5.62
CA VAL A 120 21.52 -15.31 -6.85
C VAL A 120 22.82 -16.06 -7.14
N SER A 121 23.97 -15.41 -6.96
CA SER A 121 25.29 -16.05 -7.17
C SER A 121 25.56 -17.23 -6.23
N ALA A 122 24.92 -17.23 -5.06
CA ALA A 122 25.08 -18.27 -4.04
C ALA A 122 24.19 -19.50 -4.27
N ILE A 123 23.29 -19.48 -5.25
CA ILE A 123 22.46 -20.64 -5.64
C ILE A 123 23.38 -21.73 -6.20
N GLY A 124 23.37 -22.92 -5.59
CA GLY A 124 24.26 -24.02 -5.95
C GLY A 124 23.90 -24.68 -7.28
N ASN A 125 22.62 -24.94 -7.51
CA ASN A 125 22.11 -25.56 -8.73
C ASN A 125 22.32 -24.67 -9.97
N ASP A 126 23.06 -25.18 -10.96
CA ASP A 126 23.46 -24.42 -12.14
C ASP A 126 22.28 -23.93 -12.99
N TYR A 127 21.22 -24.73 -13.15
CA TYR A 127 20.04 -24.33 -13.93
C TYR A 127 19.25 -23.24 -13.23
N LEU A 128 19.05 -23.36 -11.92
CA LEU A 128 18.36 -22.37 -11.10
C LEU A 128 19.13 -21.05 -11.06
N ARG A 129 20.44 -21.11 -10.82
CA ARG A 129 21.33 -19.94 -10.84
C ARG A 129 21.32 -19.27 -12.21
N SER A 130 21.39 -20.04 -13.29
CA SER A 130 21.35 -19.52 -14.66
C SER A 130 20.03 -18.82 -14.97
N LEU A 131 18.89 -19.38 -14.54
CA LEU A 131 17.59 -18.76 -14.71
C LEU A 131 17.45 -17.46 -13.93
N ALA A 132 17.78 -17.47 -12.64
CA ALA A 132 17.71 -16.28 -11.80
C ALA A 132 18.64 -15.18 -12.34
N SER A 133 19.87 -15.53 -12.76
CA SER A 133 20.82 -14.60 -13.37
C SER A 133 20.29 -14.04 -14.69
N ALA A 134 19.78 -14.88 -15.59
CA ALA A 134 19.23 -14.45 -16.88
C ALA A 134 18.04 -13.49 -16.77
N ILE A 135 17.31 -13.53 -15.65
CA ILE A 135 16.23 -12.61 -15.32
C ILE A 135 16.77 -11.32 -14.73
N ILE A 136 17.59 -11.38 -13.68
CA ILE A 136 18.04 -10.15 -13.02
C ILE A 136 19.00 -9.38 -13.94
N GLU A 137 19.88 -10.03 -14.69
CA GLU A 137 20.87 -9.39 -15.56
C GLU A 137 20.28 -8.85 -16.86
N ASP A 138 18.99 -9.10 -17.14
CA ASP A 138 18.30 -8.45 -18.25
C ASP A 138 18.24 -6.93 -18.03
N PRO A 139 18.78 -6.09 -18.92
CA PRO A 139 18.84 -4.64 -18.69
C PRO A 139 17.48 -3.99 -18.46
N ALA A 140 16.43 -4.45 -19.14
CA ALA A 140 15.09 -3.90 -19.02
C ALA A 140 14.46 -4.30 -17.67
N ILE A 141 14.62 -5.54 -17.25
CA ILE A 141 14.14 -6.01 -15.94
C ILE A 141 14.94 -5.34 -14.82
N GLN A 142 16.27 -5.26 -14.95
CA GLN A 142 17.15 -4.62 -13.98
C GLN A 142 16.72 -3.19 -13.69
N GLN A 143 16.52 -2.38 -14.73
CA GLN A 143 16.15 -0.97 -14.57
C GLN A 143 14.83 -0.85 -13.81
N ARG A 144 13.84 -1.66 -14.19
CA ARG A 144 12.50 -1.63 -13.58
C ARG A 144 12.49 -2.17 -12.16
N LEU A 145 13.22 -3.26 -11.87
CA LEU A 145 13.25 -3.87 -10.55
C LEU A 145 13.80 -2.91 -9.48
N ARG A 146 14.75 -2.03 -9.83
CA ARG A 146 15.31 -1.04 -8.92
C ARG A 146 14.31 0.04 -8.47
N VAL A 147 13.25 0.27 -9.24
CA VAL A 147 12.29 1.36 -8.99
C VAL A 147 10.87 0.87 -8.77
N ALA A 148 10.53 -0.35 -9.18
CA ALA A 148 9.17 -0.88 -9.08
C ALA A 148 8.70 -0.97 -7.62
N PRO A 149 7.45 -0.56 -7.33
CA PRO A 149 6.81 -0.86 -6.05
C PRO A 149 6.41 -2.34 -5.97
N ALA A 150 6.31 -2.90 -4.75
CA ALA A 150 5.83 -4.28 -4.59
C ALA A 150 4.30 -4.36 -4.67
N ALA A 151 3.59 -3.26 -4.44
CA ALA A 151 2.15 -3.20 -4.53
C ALA A 151 1.68 -1.78 -4.86
N ARG A 152 0.44 -1.67 -5.37
CA ARG A 152 -0.16 -0.35 -5.64
C ARG A 152 -0.46 0.43 -4.37
N ASN A 153 -1.08 -0.21 -3.38
CA ASN A 153 -1.56 0.43 -2.13
C ASN A 153 -1.22 -0.38 -0.86
N VAL A 154 -0.61 -1.56 -1.02
CA VAL A 154 -0.39 -2.55 0.06
C VAL A 154 1.08 -2.47 0.49
N HIS A 155 1.61 -3.43 1.25
CA HIS A 155 2.98 -3.44 1.75
C HIS A 155 3.99 -3.08 0.66
N HIS A 156 5.04 -2.34 1.02
CA HIS A 156 6.07 -1.89 0.09
C HIS A 156 5.53 -1.13 -1.15
N ALA A 157 4.41 -0.40 -1.02
CA ALA A 157 3.88 0.52 -2.04
C ALA A 157 4.70 1.82 -2.12
N PHE A 158 5.97 1.67 -2.48
CA PHE A 158 6.95 2.74 -2.65
C PHE A 158 7.98 2.36 -3.70
N LEU A 159 8.62 3.35 -4.34
CA LEU A 159 9.65 3.09 -5.35
C LEU A 159 10.82 2.29 -4.76
N GLY A 160 11.21 1.22 -5.44
CA GLY A 160 12.20 0.24 -4.96
C GLY A 160 11.63 -0.80 -3.99
N GLY A 161 10.33 -0.74 -3.69
CA GLY A 161 9.67 -1.65 -2.74
C GLY A 161 9.69 -3.11 -3.17
N LEU A 162 9.60 -3.41 -4.47
CA LEU A 162 9.66 -4.79 -4.97
C LEU A 162 11.02 -5.44 -4.69
N LEU A 163 12.10 -4.68 -4.92
CA LEU A 163 13.45 -5.13 -4.63
C LEU A 163 13.68 -5.31 -3.13
N GLU A 164 13.24 -4.35 -2.32
CA GLU A 164 13.36 -4.43 -0.86
C GLU A 164 12.60 -5.63 -0.28
N HIS A 165 11.36 -5.85 -0.74
CA HIS A 165 10.53 -7.00 -0.39
C HIS A 165 11.22 -8.32 -0.76
N THR A 166 11.70 -8.43 -2.00
CA THR A 166 12.40 -9.62 -2.49
C THR A 166 13.66 -9.92 -1.65
N LEU A 167 14.43 -8.89 -1.27
CA LEU A 167 15.59 -9.05 -0.40
C LEU A 167 15.22 -9.50 1.01
N SER A 168 14.17 -8.93 1.60
CA SER A 168 13.66 -9.34 2.90
C SER A 168 13.28 -10.83 2.88
N MET A 169 12.55 -11.25 1.84
CA MET A 169 12.20 -12.66 1.64
C MET A 169 13.43 -13.54 1.41
N CYS A 170 14.47 -13.08 0.72
CA CYS A 170 15.72 -13.85 0.56
C CYS A 170 16.39 -14.11 1.92
N VAL A 171 16.40 -13.12 2.80
CA VAL A 171 16.90 -13.27 4.18
C VAL A 171 16.03 -14.25 4.96
N LEU A 172 14.71 -14.08 4.93
CA LEU A 172 13.76 -14.97 5.61
C LEU A 172 13.83 -16.41 5.11
N ALA A 173 13.97 -16.62 3.80
CA ALA A 173 14.11 -17.94 3.19
C ALA A 173 15.36 -18.67 3.67
N LYS A 174 16.50 -17.98 3.82
CA LYS A 174 17.70 -18.59 4.41
C LYS A 174 17.48 -18.97 5.87
N LEU A 175 16.84 -18.11 6.66
CA LEU A 175 16.60 -18.37 8.09
C LEU A 175 15.60 -19.51 8.32
N ILE A 176 14.47 -19.48 7.61
CA ILE A 176 13.36 -20.41 7.80
C ILE A 176 13.63 -21.72 7.06
N GLY A 177 14.12 -21.66 5.82
CA GLY A 177 14.39 -22.85 5.01
C GLY A 177 15.44 -23.77 5.63
N THR A 178 16.46 -23.22 6.30
CA THR A 178 17.49 -24.02 6.98
C THR A 178 17.03 -24.65 8.29
N HIS A 179 15.90 -24.20 8.86
CA HIS A 179 15.32 -24.79 10.06
C HIS A 179 14.65 -26.14 9.77
N TYR A 180 14.02 -26.28 8.60
CA TYR A 180 13.30 -27.49 8.22
C TYR A 180 14.19 -28.50 7.49
N LYS A 181 14.00 -29.79 7.77
CA LYS A 181 14.64 -30.87 7.01
C LYS A 181 13.98 -31.00 5.64
N ASN A 182 14.76 -31.44 4.65
CA ASN A 182 14.29 -31.74 3.29
C ASN A 182 13.69 -30.53 2.53
N ILE A 183 14.23 -29.33 2.77
CA ILE A 183 13.97 -28.16 1.94
C ILE A 183 15.13 -27.99 0.96
N ASP A 184 14.81 -27.96 -0.33
CA ASP A 184 15.71 -27.51 -1.38
C ASP A 184 15.81 -25.98 -1.31
N LEU A 185 16.86 -25.50 -0.64
CA LEU A 185 17.08 -24.07 -0.43
C LEU A 185 17.35 -23.33 -1.75
N ASP A 186 17.96 -23.99 -2.75
CA ASP A 186 18.21 -23.39 -4.05
C ASP A 186 16.90 -23.15 -4.81
N LEU A 187 16.00 -24.14 -4.78
CA LEU A 187 14.66 -24.03 -5.36
C LEU A 187 13.83 -22.97 -4.64
N LEU A 188 13.83 -22.96 -3.30
CA LEU A 188 13.13 -21.95 -2.51
C LEU A 188 13.64 -20.54 -2.82
N MET A 189 14.97 -20.34 -2.82
CA MET A 189 15.60 -19.05 -3.13
C MET A 189 15.25 -18.57 -4.53
N THR A 190 15.25 -19.50 -5.50
CA THR A 190 14.84 -19.18 -6.88
C THR A 190 13.38 -18.78 -6.95
N GLY A 191 12.48 -19.49 -6.27
CA GLY A 191 11.08 -19.11 -6.18
C GLY A 191 10.90 -17.72 -5.57
N VAL A 192 11.61 -17.40 -4.48
CA VAL A 192 11.58 -16.08 -3.82
C VAL A 192 12.03 -14.97 -4.77
N VAL A 193 13.15 -15.14 -5.47
CA VAL A 193 13.66 -14.10 -6.38
C VAL A 193 12.70 -13.83 -7.54
N LEU A 194 11.91 -14.84 -7.93
CA LEU A 194 11.12 -14.80 -9.16
C LEU A 194 9.60 -14.61 -8.95
N HIS A 195 9.06 -14.85 -7.75
CA HIS A 195 7.61 -14.95 -7.50
C HIS A 195 6.82 -13.78 -8.07
N ASP A 196 7.33 -12.56 -7.84
CA ASP A 196 6.67 -11.31 -8.20
C ASP A 196 7.30 -10.61 -9.40
N ILE A 197 8.14 -11.29 -10.18
CA ILE A 197 8.86 -10.63 -11.28
C ILE A 197 7.92 -10.00 -12.32
N GLY A 198 6.70 -10.51 -12.45
CA GLY A 198 5.68 -9.92 -13.32
C GLY A 198 5.30 -8.48 -12.96
N LYS A 199 5.51 -8.04 -11.71
CA LYS A 199 5.19 -6.68 -11.25
C LYS A 199 5.99 -5.60 -11.96
N VAL A 200 7.17 -5.94 -12.51
CA VAL A 200 7.96 -4.99 -13.32
C VAL A 200 7.25 -4.59 -14.62
N SER A 201 6.27 -5.38 -15.08
CA SER A 201 5.49 -5.10 -16.29
C SER A 201 4.00 -4.90 -16.01
N GLU A 202 3.49 -5.43 -14.91
CA GLU A 202 2.10 -5.23 -14.45
C GLU A 202 1.88 -3.78 -13.96
N LEU A 203 2.81 -3.24 -13.17
CA LEU A 203 2.63 -1.95 -12.51
C LEU A 203 3.20 -0.80 -13.33
N THR A 204 2.46 0.29 -13.39
CA THR A 204 2.91 1.58 -13.94
C THR A 204 3.27 2.51 -12.79
N TYR A 205 4.35 3.27 -12.94
CA TYR A 205 4.86 4.19 -11.91
C TYR A 205 5.55 5.44 -12.47
N ASP A 206 5.55 5.63 -13.79
CA ASP A 206 6.13 6.82 -14.46
C ASP A 206 5.32 8.10 -14.23
N ARG A 207 4.12 7.98 -13.64
CA ARG A 207 3.07 9.01 -13.59
C ARG A 207 2.26 8.90 -12.32
N THR A 208 1.69 7.72 -12.09
CA THR A 208 1.09 7.29 -10.83
C THR A 208 1.26 5.80 -10.68
N PHE A 209 1.15 5.30 -9.44
CA PHE A 209 1.02 3.87 -9.18
C PHE A 209 -0.33 3.36 -9.73
N GLY A 210 -0.25 2.64 -10.83
CA GLY A 210 -1.37 2.04 -11.52
C GLY A 210 -1.01 0.69 -12.11
N TYR A 211 -1.87 0.22 -13.01
CA TYR A 211 -1.65 -0.98 -13.79
C TYR A 211 -1.40 -0.59 -15.25
N SER A 212 -0.59 -1.36 -15.96
CA SER A 212 -0.57 -1.36 -17.43
C SER A 212 -1.85 -2.02 -17.95
N ASP A 213 -2.19 -1.82 -19.22
CA ASP A 213 -3.36 -2.49 -19.83
C ASP A 213 -3.22 -4.02 -19.72
N ASP A 214 -2.03 -4.55 -20.03
CA ASP A 214 -1.73 -5.96 -19.87
C ASP A 214 -1.78 -6.40 -18.39
N GLY A 215 -1.27 -5.57 -17.48
CA GLY A 215 -1.36 -5.83 -16.03
C GLY A 215 -2.80 -5.93 -15.54
N GLN A 216 -3.68 -5.06 -16.04
CA GLN A 216 -5.10 -5.05 -15.71
C GLN A 216 -5.85 -6.27 -16.27
N LEU A 217 -5.38 -6.83 -17.40
CA LEU A 217 -6.00 -7.98 -18.06
C LEU A 217 -5.44 -9.34 -17.61
N LEU A 218 -4.14 -9.42 -17.31
CA LEU A 218 -3.42 -10.67 -17.10
C LEU A 218 -2.92 -10.86 -15.66
N GLY A 219 -2.48 -9.78 -15.01
CA GLY A 219 -1.85 -9.79 -13.69
C GLY A 219 -0.42 -10.36 -13.65
N HIS A 220 0.32 -10.02 -12.60
CA HIS A 220 1.76 -10.35 -12.46
C HIS A 220 2.03 -11.85 -12.40
N ILE A 221 1.12 -12.69 -11.91
CA ILE A 221 1.34 -14.14 -11.84
C ILE A 221 1.53 -14.70 -13.25
N VAL A 222 0.61 -14.36 -14.17
CA VAL A 222 0.65 -14.83 -15.56
C VAL A 222 1.83 -14.19 -16.30
N MET A 223 2.02 -12.88 -16.14
CA MET A 223 3.10 -12.15 -16.79
C MET A 223 4.49 -12.62 -16.31
N GLY A 224 4.65 -12.89 -15.01
CA GLY A 224 5.86 -13.43 -14.42
C GLY A 224 6.17 -14.83 -14.96
N LEU A 225 5.15 -15.69 -15.07
CA LEU A 225 5.30 -17.01 -15.67
C LEU A 225 5.71 -16.93 -17.16
N GLN A 226 5.22 -15.94 -17.91
CA GLN A 226 5.66 -15.70 -19.29
C GLN A 226 7.14 -15.31 -19.35
N ILE A 227 7.57 -14.30 -18.56
CA ILE A 227 8.97 -13.88 -18.46
C ILE A 227 9.89 -15.06 -18.14
N ILE A 228 9.52 -15.87 -17.14
CA ILE A 228 10.30 -17.03 -16.71
C ILE A 228 10.39 -18.08 -17.82
N ASN A 229 9.27 -18.43 -18.46
CA ASN A 229 9.27 -19.40 -19.55
C ASN A 229 10.11 -18.94 -20.74
N ASP A 230 10.07 -17.65 -21.06
CA ASP A 230 10.85 -17.05 -22.14
C ASP A 230 12.35 -17.16 -21.87
N LYS A 231 12.78 -16.89 -20.64
CA LYS A 231 14.17 -17.05 -20.21
C LYS A 231 14.62 -18.50 -20.16
N ILE A 232 13.76 -19.42 -19.71
CA ILE A 232 14.04 -20.86 -19.73
C ILE A 232 14.29 -21.36 -21.15
N ARG A 233 13.60 -20.85 -22.18
CA ARG A 233 13.85 -21.25 -23.58
C ARG A 233 15.27 -20.91 -24.06
N GLY A 234 15.93 -19.93 -23.44
CA GLY A 234 17.32 -19.57 -23.73
C GLY A 234 18.37 -20.42 -23.00
N ILE A 235 17.96 -21.31 -22.10
CA ILE A 235 18.88 -22.15 -21.30
C ILE A 235 18.85 -23.58 -21.86
N GLU A 236 19.95 -23.97 -22.51
CA GLU A 236 20.09 -25.30 -23.10
C GLU A 236 19.97 -26.39 -22.01
N GLY A 237 19.17 -27.42 -22.30
CA GLY A 237 19.03 -28.58 -21.41
C GLY A 237 18.24 -28.33 -20.12
N PHE A 238 17.55 -27.19 -19.96
CA PHE A 238 16.82 -26.88 -18.74
C PHE A 238 15.84 -28.03 -18.34
N PRO A 239 15.95 -28.62 -17.14
CA PRO A 239 15.17 -29.81 -16.79
C PRO A 239 13.66 -29.55 -16.79
N PRO A 240 12.85 -30.31 -17.55
CA PRO A 240 11.41 -30.06 -17.67
C PRO A 240 10.66 -30.11 -16.34
N ARG A 241 11.04 -31.03 -15.44
CA ARG A 241 10.43 -31.15 -14.11
C ARG A 241 10.74 -29.95 -13.21
N LEU A 242 11.96 -29.41 -13.30
CA LEU A 242 12.36 -28.23 -12.55
C LEU A 242 11.59 -27.00 -13.02
N ARG A 243 11.38 -26.87 -14.35
CA ARG A 243 10.51 -25.84 -14.93
C ARG A 243 9.09 -25.92 -14.38
N THR A 244 8.53 -27.13 -14.26
CA THR A 244 7.20 -27.34 -13.66
C THR A 244 7.14 -26.92 -12.20
N LEU A 245 8.15 -27.28 -11.40
CA LEU A 245 8.20 -26.87 -9.98
C LEU A 245 8.26 -25.36 -9.82
N ILE A 246 9.14 -24.68 -10.55
CA ILE A 246 9.23 -23.20 -10.54
C ILE A 246 7.89 -22.61 -10.95
N GLY A 247 7.32 -23.05 -12.08
CA GLY A 247 6.03 -22.55 -12.53
C GLY A 247 4.92 -22.73 -11.49
N HIS A 248 4.90 -23.85 -10.76
CA HIS A 248 3.95 -24.07 -9.67
C HIS A 248 4.19 -23.12 -8.49
N MET A 249 5.44 -22.83 -8.11
CA MET A 249 5.74 -21.84 -7.07
C MET A 249 5.16 -20.48 -7.44
N ILE A 250 5.37 -20.00 -8.68
CA ILE A 250 4.80 -18.73 -9.15
C ILE A 250 3.27 -18.79 -9.17
N LEU A 251 2.66 -19.86 -9.66
CA LEU A 251 1.20 -20.00 -9.72
C LEU A 251 0.53 -20.18 -8.36
N SER A 252 1.28 -20.44 -7.29
CA SER A 252 0.73 -20.78 -5.98
C SER A 252 1.20 -19.91 -4.83
N HIS A 253 2.08 -18.93 -5.06
CA HIS A 253 2.70 -18.15 -3.98
C HIS A 253 1.69 -17.31 -3.17
N HIS A 254 0.57 -16.92 -3.76
CA HIS A 254 -0.53 -16.28 -3.01
C HIS A 254 -1.24 -17.26 -2.04
N GLY A 255 -1.00 -18.57 -2.12
CA GLY A 255 -1.41 -19.56 -1.12
C GLY A 255 -2.83 -20.07 -1.24
N GLU A 256 -3.79 -19.15 -1.30
CA GLU A 256 -5.24 -19.44 -1.29
C GLU A 256 -5.92 -18.95 -2.56
N LEU A 257 -6.99 -19.65 -2.98
CA LEU A 257 -7.75 -19.26 -4.17
C LEU A 257 -8.46 -17.91 -3.94
N GLU A 258 -8.91 -17.66 -2.71
CA GLU A 258 -9.51 -16.39 -2.29
C GLU A 258 -8.53 -15.22 -2.38
N TYR A 259 -7.22 -15.48 -2.30
CA TYR A 259 -6.16 -14.47 -2.47
C TYR A 259 -5.76 -14.27 -3.94
N GLY A 260 -6.55 -14.79 -4.88
CA GLY A 260 -6.31 -14.68 -6.31
C GLY A 260 -5.26 -15.65 -6.84
N SER A 261 -4.84 -16.64 -6.05
CA SER A 261 -3.89 -17.67 -6.48
C SER A 261 -4.55 -18.63 -7.47
N PRO A 262 -3.98 -18.89 -8.66
CA PRO A 262 -4.49 -19.92 -9.57
C PRO A 262 -4.46 -21.34 -9.00
N LYS A 263 -3.51 -21.61 -8.10
CA LYS A 263 -3.30 -22.90 -7.42
C LYS A 263 -2.90 -22.68 -5.96
N VAL A 264 -3.09 -23.71 -5.14
CA VAL A 264 -2.54 -23.76 -3.78
C VAL A 264 -1.14 -24.40 -3.79
N PRO A 265 -0.25 -24.11 -2.83
CA PRO A 265 1.05 -24.76 -2.71
C PRO A 265 0.92 -26.28 -2.54
N LEU A 266 1.74 -27.06 -3.27
CA LEU A 266 1.63 -28.54 -3.28
C LEU A 266 2.91 -29.25 -2.86
N PHE A 267 3.95 -28.50 -2.47
CA PHE A 267 5.21 -29.05 -1.99
C PHE A 267 5.89 -28.07 -1.02
N PRO A 268 6.85 -28.54 -0.20
CA PRO A 268 7.38 -27.78 0.94
C PRO A 268 7.91 -26.38 0.58
N GLU A 269 8.69 -26.26 -0.48
CA GLU A 269 9.28 -24.98 -0.91
C GLU A 269 8.21 -24.00 -1.39
N ALA A 270 7.18 -24.47 -2.11
CA ALA A 270 6.06 -23.63 -2.53
C ALA A 270 5.25 -23.14 -1.32
N LEU A 271 5.04 -24.00 -0.31
CA LEU A 271 4.31 -23.64 0.90
C LEU A 271 5.11 -22.63 1.75
N LEU A 272 6.41 -22.85 1.87
CA LEU A 272 7.30 -21.91 2.55
C LEU A 272 7.35 -20.56 1.83
N LEU A 273 7.47 -20.55 0.50
CA LEU A 273 7.43 -19.31 -0.28
C LEU A 273 6.17 -18.49 0.06
N HIS A 274 5.00 -19.12 0.02
CA HIS A 274 3.75 -18.45 0.38
C HIS A 274 3.76 -17.85 1.79
N HIS A 275 4.20 -18.62 2.79
CA HIS A 275 4.21 -18.12 4.17
C HIS A 275 5.28 -17.05 4.41
N ILE A 276 6.42 -17.12 3.72
CA ILE A 276 7.47 -16.10 3.77
C ILE A 276 6.95 -14.79 3.19
N ASP A 277 6.32 -14.84 2.01
CA ASP A 277 5.69 -13.68 1.37
C ASP A 277 4.62 -13.06 2.29
N ASN A 278 3.68 -13.88 2.78
CA ASN A 278 2.61 -13.42 3.67
C ASN A 278 3.15 -12.79 4.97
N LEU A 279 4.19 -13.37 5.55
CA LEU A 279 4.83 -12.86 6.76
C LEU A 279 5.46 -11.48 6.50
N ASP A 280 6.24 -11.34 5.44
CA ASP A 280 6.92 -10.09 5.10
C ASP A 280 5.90 -8.97 4.83
N SER A 281 4.92 -9.27 3.98
CA SER A 281 3.78 -8.41 3.65
C SER A 281 3.04 -7.89 4.90
N ARG A 282 2.68 -8.79 5.83
CA ARG A 282 1.94 -8.40 7.05
C ARG A 282 2.79 -7.62 8.02
N MET A 283 4.07 -7.97 8.15
CA MET A 283 5.00 -7.25 9.02
C MET A 283 5.26 -5.83 8.51
N GLU A 284 5.41 -5.65 7.21
CA GLU A 284 5.55 -4.31 6.64
C GLU A 284 4.25 -3.50 6.76
N CYS A 285 3.09 -4.11 6.52
CA CYS A 285 1.80 -3.44 6.73
C CYS A 285 1.67 -2.91 8.18
N MET A 286 2.06 -3.72 9.17
CA MET A 286 2.08 -3.35 10.59
C MET A 286 3.01 -2.16 10.85
N ARG A 287 4.25 -2.21 10.32
CA ARG A 287 5.26 -1.15 10.51
C ARG A 287 4.83 0.16 9.84
N ALA A 288 4.41 0.09 8.59
CA ALA A 288 3.97 1.25 7.80
C ALA A 288 2.76 1.93 8.43
N LEU A 289 1.78 1.15 8.94
CA LEU A 289 0.59 1.69 9.58
C LEU A 289 0.94 2.47 10.86
N VAL A 290 1.76 1.89 11.74
CA VAL A 290 2.20 2.57 12.98
C VAL A 290 3.03 3.81 12.67
N HIS A 291 3.83 3.80 11.59
CA HIS A 291 4.62 4.95 11.18
C HIS A 291 3.75 6.09 10.63
N LYS A 292 2.79 5.80 9.75
CA LYS A 292 1.90 6.81 9.15
C LYS A 292 0.95 7.45 10.14
N ASP A 293 0.46 6.68 11.12
CA ASP A 293 -0.55 7.10 12.09
C ASP A 293 0.04 7.87 13.31
N ARG A 294 1.27 8.38 13.22
CA ARG A 294 1.92 9.09 14.35
C ARG A 294 1.20 10.36 14.81
N GLN A 295 0.48 11.02 13.91
CA GLN A 295 -0.16 12.32 14.16
C GLN A 295 -1.57 12.21 14.75
N VAL A 296 -2.18 11.03 14.76
CA VAL A 296 -3.51 10.84 15.36
C VAL A 296 -3.36 10.59 16.86
N GLU A 297 -4.17 11.27 17.65
CA GLU A 297 -4.23 11.11 19.11
C GLU A 297 -4.58 9.67 19.53
N GLY A 298 -4.11 9.28 20.72
CA GLY A 298 -4.31 7.97 21.29
C GLY A 298 -3.34 6.88 20.79
N CYS A 299 -3.44 5.72 21.43
CA CYS A 299 -2.55 4.58 21.22
C CYS A 299 -2.98 3.61 20.12
N TRP A 300 -4.13 3.81 19.48
CA TRP A 300 -4.68 2.88 18.50
C TRP A 300 -4.76 3.52 17.13
N THR A 301 -4.56 2.71 16.09
CA THR A 301 -4.81 3.10 14.71
C THR A 301 -6.29 2.92 14.36
N SER A 302 -6.71 3.53 13.26
CA SER A 302 -7.95 3.10 12.61
C SER A 302 -7.88 1.62 12.19
N TYR A 303 -9.05 1.01 11.95
CA TYR A 303 -9.13 -0.39 11.53
C TYR A 303 -8.44 -0.58 10.18
N ASN A 304 -7.55 -1.56 10.09
CA ASN A 304 -6.86 -1.92 8.87
C ASN A 304 -7.44 -3.21 8.29
N ASN A 305 -7.93 -3.16 7.05
CA ASN A 305 -8.57 -4.30 6.40
C ASN A 305 -7.60 -5.44 6.07
N ILE A 306 -6.33 -5.15 5.79
CA ILE A 306 -5.32 -6.17 5.42
C ILE A 306 -4.92 -6.99 6.64
N LEU A 307 -4.78 -6.33 7.79
CA LEU A 307 -4.48 -6.97 9.08
C LEU A 307 -5.73 -7.45 9.83
N GLU A 308 -6.91 -7.06 9.34
CA GLU A 308 -8.23 -7.30 9.92
C GLU A 308 -8.34 -6.86 11.39
N ARG A 309 -7.65 -5.77 11.74
CA ARG A 309 -7.57 -5.25 13.12
C ARG A 309 -7.17 -3.79 13.17
N SER A 310 -7.48 -3.14 14.29
CA SER A 310 -6.75 -1.95 14.73
C SER A 310 -5.43 -2.37 15.35
N VAL A 311 -4.40 -1.53 15.16
CA VAL A 311 -3.04 -1.79 15.63
C VAL A 311 -2.71 -0.88 16.80
N LEU A 312 -2.00 -1.42 17.79
CA LEU A 312 -1.48 -0.66 18.91
C LEU A 312 -0.18 0.05 18.53
N LYS A 313 -0.13 1.37 18.73
CA LYS A 313 1.08 2.21 18.68
C LYS A 313 1.92 1.93 19.93
N LYS A 314 2.59 0.76 19.98
CA LYS A 314 3.27 0.22 21.17
C LYS A 314 4.20 1.22 21.87
N ALA A 315 5.00 1.97 21.11
CA ALA A 315 5.91 2.96 21.69
C ALA A 315 5.17 4.09 22.44
N ARG A 316 4.01 4.52 21.91
CA ARG A 316 3.17 5.53 22.57
C ARG A 316 2.50 4.94 23.81
N TYR A 317 1.96 3.73 23.71
CA TYR A 317 1.36 3.02 24.85
C TYR A 317 2.31 2.86 26.04
N LEU A 318 3.59 2.58 25.79
CA LEU A 318 4.59 2.44 26.85
C LEU A 318 5.04 3.78 27.46
N ASN A 319 4.83 4.90 26.76
CA ASN A 319 5.34 6.21 27.14
C ASN A 319 4.24 7.19 27.59
N GLU A 320 2.96 6.88 27.34
CA GLU A 320 1.85 7.65 27.90
C GLU A 320 1.78 7.40 29.41
N PRO A 321 1.65 8.46 30.24
CA PRO A 321 1.44 8.28 31.66
C PRO A 321 0.18 7.43 31.86
N VAL A 322 0.30 6.42 32.71
CA VAL A 322 -0.87 5.65 33.15
C VAL A 322 -1.76 6.65 33.87
N ASP A 323 -2.89 7.04 33.27
CA ASP A 323 -3.94 7.70 34.02
C ASP A 323 -4.22 6.81 35.23
N GLU A 324 -4.00 7.33 36.44
CA GLU A 324 -4.42 6.65 37.66
C GLU A 324 -5.86 6.19 37.41
N PRO A 325 -6.21 4.93 37.73
CA PRO A 325 -7.56 4.46 37.51
C PRO A 325 -8.48 5.50 38.14
N VAL A 326 -9.32 6.13 37.30
CA VAL A 326 -10.35 7.06 37.76
C VAL A 326 -10.99 6.33 38.91
N ARG A 327 -10.77 6.84 40.14
CA ARG A 327 -11.45 6.30 41.32
C ARG A 327 -12.90 6.34 40.91
N VAL A 328 -13.48 5.16 40.68
CA VAL A 328 -14.90 5.03 40.43
C VAL A 328 -15.49 5.73 41.63
N ALA A 329 -16.02 6.93 41.43
CA ALA A 329 -16.66 7.68 42.50
C ALA A 329 -17.63 6.69 43.09
N GLU A 330 -17.45 6.37 44.39
CA GLU A 330 -18.27 5.40 45.10
C GLU A 330 -19.69 5.63 44.63
N THR A 331 -20.22 4.65 43.88
CA THR A 331 -21.58 4.71 43.40
C THR A 331 -22.42 4.96 44.63
N ARG A 332 -22.94 6.19 44.76
CA ARG A 332 -23.89 6.54 45.80
C ARG A 332 -24.90 5.41 45.81
N THR A 333 -24.96 4.69 46.92
CA THR A 333 -25.93 3.63 47.14
C THR A 333 -27.28 4.20 46.73
N PRO A 334 -27.99 3.58 45.76
CA PRO A 334 -29.31 4.04 45.40
C PRO A 334 -30.18 4.00 46.66
N PRO A 335 -31.09 4.97 46.86
CA PRO A 335 -31.98 4.94 48.02
C PRO A 335 -32.79 3.64 47.99
N PRO A 336 -33.14 3.07 49.17
CA PRO A 336 -33.87 1.82 49.23
C PRO A 336 -35.19 1.93 48.45
N PRO A 337 -35.63 0.85 47.79
CA PRO A 337 -36.82 0.87 46.97
C PRO A 337 -38.03 1.30 47.79
N ALA A 338 -38.83 2.21 47.23
CA ALA A 338 -40.09 2.63 47.82
C ALA A 338 -41.02 1.42 48.01
N ALA A 339 -41.70 1.37 49.15
CA ALA A 339 -42.67 0.33 49.49
C ALA A 339 -43.73 0.14 48.38
N PRO A 340 -44.18 -1.10 48.11
CA PRO A 340 -45.07 -1.40 47.00
C PRO A 340 -46.39 -0.63 47.14
N ARG A 341 -46.69 0.19 46.12
CA ARG A 341 -48.00 0.81 45.96
C ARG A 341 -49.00 -0.24 45.48
N THR A 342 -50.13 -0.33 46.17
CA THR A 342 -51.29 -1.16 45.86
C THR A 342 -51.80 -0.91 44.43
N PRO A 343 -52.23 -1.96 43.69
CA PRO A 343 -52.56 -1.83 42.28
C PRO A 343 -53.93 -1.17 42.11
N HIS A 344 -53.95 0.08 41.65
CA HIS A 344 -55.16 0.67 41.06
C HIS A 344 -55.21 0.34 39.57
N GLY A 345 -56.36 -0.24 39.18
CA GLY A 345 -56.65 -0.80 37.87
C GLY A 345 -56.47 0.19 36.73
N THR A 346 -55.82 -0.29 35.67
CA THR A 346 -55.72 0.43 34.40
C THR A 346 -57.01 0.24 33.59
N VAL A 347 -57.47 1.31 32.96
CA VAL A 347 -58.66 1.40 32.08
C VAL A 347 -58.72 0.33 30.97
N PHE A 348 -57.59 -0.31 30.66
CA PHE A 348 -57.48 -1.41 29.71
C PHE A 348 -57.99 -2.76 30.28
N ALA A 349 -57.86 -2.98 31.59
CA ALA A 349 -58.33 -4.19 32.27
C ALA A 349 -59.86 -4.22 32.40
N ASP A 350 -60.50 -3.05 32.59
CA ASP A 350 -61.95 -2.94 32.71
C ASP A 350 -62.69 -3.15 31.38
N LYS A 351 -62.07 -2.81 30.24
CA LYS A 351 -62.64 -3.08 28.91
C LYS A 351 -62.52 -4.54 28.46
N LEU A 352 -61.50 -5.26 28.96
CA LEU A 352 -61.31 -6.69 28.65
C LEU A 352 -62.29 -7.59 29.46
N LEU A 353 -62.64 -7.17 30.69
CA LEU A 353 -63.60 -7.89 31.54
C LEU A 353 -65.07 -7.67 31.15
N GLY A 354 -65.40 -6.57 30.46
CA GLY A 354 -66.75 -6.30 29.93
C GLY A 354 -67.13 -7.18 28.72
N ALA A 355 -66.17 -7.48 27.83
CA ALA A 355 -66.42 -8.27 26.62
C ALA A 355 -66.61 -9.78 26.89
N LEU A 356 -66.20 -10.27 28.07
CA LEU A 356 -66.31 -11.69 28.46
C LEU A 356 -67.58 -12.01 29.27
N ARG A 357 -68.47 -11.04 29.53
CA ARG A 357 -69.69 -11.23 30.33
C ARG A 357 -71.02 -11.00 29.60
N SER A 358 -71.01 -10.61 28.32
CA SER A 358 -72.24 -10.40 27.52
C SER A 358 -72.39 -11.45 26.40
N GLY A 359 -72.27 -12.72 26.78
CA GLY A 359 -72.46 -13.89 25.92
C GLY A 359 -73.25 -14.99 26.64
N ARG A 360 -74.43 -14.64 27.17
CA ARG A 360 -75.58 -15.52 27.37
C ARG A 360 -76.84 -14.72 27.08
#